data_AF-A0A366QW00-F1
#
_entry.id   AF-A0A366QW00-F1
#
_cell.length_a   1.000
_cell.length_b   1.000
_cell.length_c   1.000
_cell.angle_alpha   90.00
_cell.angle_beta   90.00
_cell.angle_gamma   90.00
#
_symmetry.space_group_name_H-M   'P 1'
#
loop_
_entity.id
_entity.type
_entity.pdbx_description
1 polymer ?
#
loop_
_entity_poly.entity_id
_entity_poly.type
_entity_poly.pdbx_seq_one_letter_code
_entity_poly.pdbx_strand_id
1 'polypeptide(L)'
;MIKQPPSNNTATGITQGDTHQQLSCTTIIMSALLATREALFPHMTDEYFERIVKRRGHGLPNQYSLDETNAWMDRVLHDLRSSEHDLESERNTIRHACIRLRCVKCRRPCQEIQDGSFVESHRPCIFPCGHIIGSSCYEDMILLYTYTELQSPTCP
;
A
#
# COMPACT_ATOMS: atom_id res chain seq x y z
N MET A 1 62.45 -15.15 10.56
CA MET A 1 61.29 -14.24 10.42
C MET A 1 60.23 -14.94 9.60
N ILE A 2 59.18 -15.45 10.25
CA ILE A 2 57.94 -15.90 9.60
C ILE A 2 56.82 -15.20 10.37
N LYS A 3 56.13 -14.24 9.72
CA LYS A 3 54.95 -13.57 10.28
C LYS A 3 53.74 -14.45 9.95
N GLN A 4 53.08 -15.00 10.97
CA GLN A 4 51.73 -15.53 10.81
C GLN A 4 50.74 -14.36 10.62
N PRO A 5 49.75 -14.47 9.73
CA PRO A 5 48.67 -13.49 9.64
C PRO A 5 47.63 -13.74 10.75
N PRO A 6 46.92 -12.70 11.22
CA PRO A 6 45.80 -12.90 12.14
C PRO A 6 44.64 -13.60 11.42
N SER A 7 44.11 -14.65 12.04
CA SER A 7 42.89 -15.33 11.59
C SER A 7 41.69 -14.41 11.78
N ASN A 8 41.07 -13.98 10.68
CA ASN A 8 39.72 -13.41 10.68
C ASN A 8 38.72 -14.52 11.01
N ASN A 9 38.33 -14.64 12.28
CA ASN A 9 37.15 -15.39 12.67
C ASN A 9 35.98 -14.40 12.82
N THR A 10 35.29 -14.15 11.71
CA THR A 10 33.95 -13.55 11.74
C THR A 10 32.98 -14.62 12.25
N ALA A 11 32.83 -14.71 13.56
CA ALA A 11 31.76 -15.50 14.16
C ALA A 11 30.45 -14.71 14.05
N THR A 12 29.70 -14.89 12.96
CA THR A 12 28.27 -14.58 12.91
C THR A 12 27.52 -15.64 13.72
N GLY A 13 27.60 -15.53 15.04
CA GLY A 13 26.79 -16.30 15.98
C GLY A 13 25.38 -15.74 16.00
N ILE A 14 24.51 -16.25 15.13
CA ILE A 14 23.05 -16.10 15.32
C ILE A 14 22.71 -17.02 16.49
N THR A 15 22.34 -16.44 17.63
CA THR A 15 21.98 -17.23 18.83
C THR A 15 20.49 -17.58 18.80
N GLN A 16 20.08 -18.65 19.50
CA GLN A 16 18.67 -19.06 19.60
C GLN A 16 17.73 -17.93 20.08
N GLY A 17 18.24 -16.96 20.84
CA GLY A 17 17.49 -15.77 21.25
C GLY A 17 17.11 -14.87 20.08
N ASP A 18 17.99 -14.73 19.09
CA ASP A 18 17.76 -13.92 17.89
C ASP A 18 16.69 -14.55 17.00
N THR A 19 16.68 -15.88 16.88
CA THR A 19 15.66 -16.61 16.11
C THR A 19 14.28 -16.50 16.74
N HIS A 20 14.17 -16.61 18.07
CA HIS A 20 12.90 -16.47 18.78
C HIS A 20 12.34 -15.04 18.70
N GLN A 21 13.21 -14.03 18.83
CA GLN A 21 12.81 -12.63 18.71
C GLN A 21 12.40 -12.27 17.27
N GLN A 22 13.09 -12.78 16.26
CA GLN A 22 12.70 -12.63 14.86
C GLN A 22 11.35 -13.29 14.56
N LEU A 23 11.12 -14.52 15.03
CA LEU A 23 9.84 -15.22 14.87
C LEU A 23 8.69 -14.42 15.53
N SER A 24 8.92 -13.87 16.72
CA SER A 24 7.96 -13.01 17.42
C SER A 24 7.62 -11.75 16.63
N CYS A 25 8.62 -11.07 16.07
CA CYS A 25 8.41 -9.88 15.24
C CYS A 25 7.62 -10.20 13.96
N THR A 26 7.94 -11.32 13.27
CA THR A 26 7.21 -11.73 12.07
C THR A 26 5.74 -12.02 12.37
N THR A 27 5.45 -12.70 13.48
CA THR A 27 4.05 -12.96 13.89
C THR A 27 3.29 -11.66 14.15
N ILE A 28 3.88 -10.71 14.88
CA ILE A 28 3.25 -9.41 15.16
C ILE A 28 2.94 -8.65 13.88
N ILE A 29 3.90 -8.58 12.94
CA ILE A 29 3.73 -7.89 11.66
C ILE A 29 2.60 -8.55 10.83
N MET A 30 2.55 -9.89 10.80
CA MET A 30 1.51 -10.60 10.06
C MET A 30 0.12 -10.41 10.66
N SER A 31 0.00 -10.40 12.00
CA SER A 31 -1.26 -10.09 12.67
C SER A 31 -1.72 -8.65 12.38
N ALA A 32 -0.80 -7.68 12.41
CA ALA A 32 -1.11 -6.30 12.08
C ALA A 32 -1.53 -6.12 10.62
N LEU A 33 -0.88 -6.82 9.68
CA LEU A 33 -1.28 -6.81 8.27
C LEU A 33 -2.65 -7.43 8.04
N LEU A 34 -2.97 -8.53 8.72
CA LEU A 34 -4.29 -9.15 8.62
C LEU A 34 -5.38 -8.22 9.16
N ALA A 35 -5.19 -7.65 10.35
CA ALA A 35 -6.14 -6.69 10.93
C ALA A 35 -6.30 -5.44 10.03
N THR A 36 -5.20 -4.95 9.45
CA THR A 36 -5.23 -3.81 8.52
C THR A 36 -5.98 -4.16 7.23
N ARG A 37 -5.78 -5.36 6.69
CA ARG A 37 -6.52 -5.87 5.53
C ARG A 37 -8.02 -5.96 5.84
N GLU A 38 -8.40 -6.54 6.97
CA GLU A 38 -9.80 -6.65 7.39
C GLU A 38 -10.47 -5.27 7.53
N ALA A 39 -9.76 -4.29 8.11
CA ALA A 39 -10.28 -2.95 8.32
C ALA A 39 -10.36 -2.10 7.03
N LEU A 40 -9.32 -2.14 6.19
CA LEU A 40 -9.15 -1.20 5.09
C LEU A 40 -9.44 -1.83 3.71
N PHE A 41 -9.21 -3.14 3.57
CA PHE A 41 -9.34 -3.91 2.32
C PHE A 41 -10.31 -5.10 2.46
N PRO A 42 -11.55 -4.90 2.96
CA PRO A 42 -12.48 -6.00 3.17
C PRO A 42 -12.89 -6.73 1.88
N HIS A 43 -12.62 -6.13 0.71
CA HIS A 43 -12.88 -6.70 -0.62
C HIS A 43 -11.72 -7.55 -1.15
N MET A 44 -10.51 -7.42 -0.59
CA MET A 44 -9.36 -8.21 -1.00
C MET A 44 -9.57 -9.65 -0.52
N THR A 45 -9.61 -10.62 -1.44
CA THR A 45 -9.80 -12.04 -1.11
C THR A 45 -8.57 -12.62 -0.42
N ASP A 46 -8.76 -13.74 0.30
CA ASP A 46 -7.65 -14.47 0.93
C ASP A 46 -6.62 -14.93 -0.11
N GLU A 47 -7.07 -15.29 -1.32
CA GLU A 47 -6.19 -15.70 -2.40
C GLU A 47 -5.17 -14.60 -2.75
N TYR A 48 -5.63 -13.37 -2.97
CA TYR A 48 -4.75 -12.25 -3.28
C TYR A 48 -3.89 -11.85 -2.08
N PHE A 49 -4.46 -11.84 -0.87
CA PHE A 49 -3.72 -11.52 0.34
C PHE A 49 -2.58 -12.53 0.61
N GLU A 50 -2.85 -13.83 0.50
CA GLU A 50 -1.83 -14.87 0.68
C GLU A 50 -0.78 -14.84 -0.43
N ARG A 51 -1.22 -14.75 -1.70
CA ARG A 51 -0.33 -14.82 -2.88
C ARG A 51 0.56 -13.60 -3.02
N ILE A 52 0.01 -12.40 -2.84
CA ILE A 52 0.71 -11.13 -3.10
C ILE A 52 1.33 -10.57 -1.82
N VAL A 53 0.59 -10.56 -0.72
CA VAL A 53 1.02 -9.84 0.49
C VAL A 53 1.90 -10.72 1.37
N LYS A 54 1.45 -11.95 1.69
CA LYS A 54 2.18 -12.84 2.60
C LYS A 54 3.36 -13.55 1.95
N ARG A 55 3.17 -14.20 0.79
CA ARG A 55 4.24 -15.00 0.16
C ARG A 55 5.32 -14.17 -0.50
N ARG A 56 4.96 -13.04 -1.10
CA ARG A 56 5.88 -12.17 -1.86
C ARG A 56 6.32 -10.93 -1.09
N GLY A 57 5.71 -10.65 0.07
CA GLY A 57 6.15 -9.56 0.95
C GLY A 57 5.89 -8.16 0.41
N HIS A 58 4.95 -7.98 -0.53
CA HIS A 58 4.69 -6.66 -1.13
C HIS A 58 3.98 -5.66 -0.20
N GLY A 59 3.48 -6.12 0.96
CA GLY A 59 2.62 -5.31 1.83
C GLY A 59 1.28 -4.99 1.19
N LEU A 60 0.50 -4.12 1.83
CA LEU A 60 -0.78 -3.63 1.30
C LEU A 60 -0.58 -2.34 0.48
N PRO A 61 -1.39 -2.08 -0.56
CA PRO A 61 -1.29 -0.84 -1.32
C PRO A 61 -1.71 0.38 -0.49
N ASN A 62 -1.22 1.59 -0.79
CA ASN A 62 -1.62 2.79 -0.05
C ASN A 62 -2.91 3.40 -0.64
N GLN A 63 -4.06 3.15 -0.01
CA GLN A 63 -5.37 3.65 -0.48
C GLN A 63 -5.48 5.17 -0.60
N TYR A 64 -4.58 5.94 0.01
CA TYR A 64 -4.62 7.39 0.05
C TYR A 64 -3.62 8.06 -0.89
N SER A 65 -2.72 7.31 -1.53
CA SER A 65 -1.71 7.83 -2.47
C SER A 65 -1.78 7.09 -3.80
N LEU A 66 -2.02 7.82 -4.88
CA LEU A 66 -2.11 7.25 -6.23
C LEU A 66 -0.74 6.72 -6.68
N ASP A 67 0.31 7.50 -6.44
CA ASP A 67 1.66 7.17 -6.88
C ASP A 67 2.20 5.94 -6.15
N GLU A 68 2.04 5.87 -4.83
CA GLU A 68 2.47 4.70 -4.06
C GLU A 68 1.66 3.45 -4.41
N THR A 69 0.37 3.61 -4.69
CA THR A 69 -0.49 2.52 -5.16
C THR A 69 -0.04 2.00 -6.52
N ASN A 70 0.28 2.89 -7.46
CA ASN A 70 0.78 2.50 -8.78
C ASN A 70 2.15 1.82 -8.67
N ALA A 71 3.06 2.36 -7.85
CA ALA A 71 4.36 1.74 -7.58
C ALA A 71 4.19 0.35 -6.93
N TRP A 72 3.21 0.17 -6.05
CA TRP A 72 2.86 -1.14 -5.51
C TRP A 72 2.38 -2.09 -6.61
N MET A 73 1.46 -1.64 -7.47
CA MET A 73 0.95 -2.43 -8.58
C MET A 73 2.06 -2.89 -9.51
N ASP A 74 2.99 -2.01 -9.86
CA ASP A 74 4.09 -2.34 -10.77
C ASP A 74 5.02 -3.41 -10.18
N ARG A 75 5.30 -3.36 -8.87
CA ARG A 75 6.07 -4.42 -8.16
C ARG A 75 5.34 -5.75 -8.18
N VAL A 76 4.03 -5.74 -7.91
CA VAL A 76 3.20 -6.94 -7.89
C VAL A 76 3.14 -7.58 -9.28
N LEU A 77 2.85 -6.78 -10.32
CA LEU A 77 2.78 -7.26 -11.69
C LEU A 77 4.14 -7.79 -12.16
N HIS A 78 5.24 -7.12 -11.83
CA HIS A 78 6.58 -7.61 -12.15
C HIS A 78 6.82 -9.02 -11.58
N ASP A 79 6.43 -9.26 -10.33
CA ASP A 79 6.61 -10.54 -9.65
C ASP A 79 5.66 -11.65 -10.13
N LEU A 80 4.49 -11.26 -10.65
CA LEU A 80 3.49 -12.15 -11.20
C LEU A 80 3.73 -12.53 -12.66
N ARG A 81 4.66 -11.87 -13.37
CA ARG A 81 5.03 -12.17 -14.77
C ARG A 81 5.44 -13.65 -14.93
N SER A 82 4.46 -14.51 -15.14
CA SER A 82 4.59 -15.73 -15.92
C SER A 82 4.42 -15.34 -17.38
N SER A 83 5.41 -15.70 -18.20
CA SER A 83 5.42 -15.50 -19.65
C SER A 83 4.04 -15.73 -20.29
N GLU A 84 3.59 -14.78 -21.12
CA GLU A 84 2.46 -14.86 -22.07
C GLU A 84 1.05 -14.34 -21.65
N HIS A 85 0.86 -13.75 -20.47
CA HIS A 85 -0.43 -13.12 -20.12
C HIS A 85 -0.50 -11.61 -20.41
N ASP A 86 -1.70 -11.16 -20.80
CA ASP A 86 -2.03 -9.75 -21.02
C ASP A 86 -1.90 -8.96 -19.70
N LEU A 87 -0.79 -8.22 -19.59
CA LEU A 87 -0.44 -7.42 -18.42
C LEU A 87 -1.51 -6.39 -18.06
N GLU A 88 -2.27 -5.90 -19.03
CA GLU A 88 -3.32 -4.91 -18.79
C GLU A 88 -4.57 -5.55 -18.19
N SER A 89 -4.92 -6.75 -18.67
CA SER A 89 -5.97 -7.56 -18.06
C SER A 89 -5.66 -7.89 -16.60
N GLU A 90 -4.42 -8.36 -16.32
CA GLU A 90 -3.98 -8.68 -14.97
C GLU A 90 -3.94 -7.43 -14.06
N ARG A 91 -3.48 -6.29 -14.57
CA ARG A 91 -3.50 -5.01 -13.86
C ARG A 91 -4.93 -4.65 -13.43
N ASN A 92 -5.89 -4.74 -14.33
CA ASN A 92 -7.28 -4.40 -14.05
C ASN A 92 -7.91 -5.37 -13.04
N THR A 93 -7.63 -6.68 -13.16
CA THR A 93 -8.05 -7.68 -12.18
C THR A 93 -7.52 -7.38 -10.79
N ILE A 94 -6.21 -7.14 -10.65
CA ILE A 94 -5.60 -6.84 -9.34
C ILE A 94 -6.13 -5.52 -8.79
N ARG A 95 -6.29 -4.48 -9.64
CA ARG A 95 -6.86 -3.21 -9.20
C ARG A 95 -8.26 -3.40 -8.62
N HIS A 96 -9.13 -4.13 -9.31
CA HIS A 96 -10.48 -4.41 -8.83
C HIS A 96 -10.51 -5.36 -7.61
N ALA A 97 -9.57 -6.28 -7.49
CA ALA A 97 -9.53 -7.19 -6.36
C ALA A 97 -8.87 -6.60 -5.10
N CYS A 98 -7.88 -5.71 -5.26
CA CYS A 98 -6.97 -5.35 -4.18
C CYS A 98 -6.97 -3.87 -3.81
N ILE A 99 -7.41 -2.98 -4.70
CA ILE A 99 -7.23 -1.53 -4.54
C ILE A 99 -8.57 -0.84 -4.52
N ARG A 100 -8.82 -0.06 -3.47
CA ARG A 100 -9.88 0.94 -3.44
C ARG A 100 -9.29 2.24 -2.94
N LEU A 101 -9.27 3.24 -3.82
CA LEU A 101 -8.80 4.57 -3.48
C LEU A 101 -9.75 5.23 -2.48
N ARG A 102 -9.20 5.95 -1.51
CA ARG A 102 -9.92 6.64 -0.45
C ARG A 102 -9.45 8.07 -0.32
N CYS A 103 -10.37 8.94 0.08
CA CYS A 103 -10.07 10.31 0.40
C CYS A 103 -9.22 10.39 1.68
N VAL A 104 -8.10 11.10 1.63
CA VAL A 104 -7.20 11.31 2.77
C VAL A 104 -7.88 12.11 3.90
N LYS A 105 -8.81 13.01 3.57
CA LYS A 105 -9.54 13.85 4.55
C LYS A 105 -10.60 13.06 5.31
N CYS A 106 -11.56 12.45 4.61
CA CYS A 106 -12.74 11.81 5.25
C CYS A 106 -12.68 10.28 5.28
N ARG A 107 -11.64 9.67 4.71
CA ARG A 107 -11.41 8.21 4.65
C ARG A 107 -12.49 7.41 3.92
N ARG A 108 -13.48 8.06 3.31
CA ARG A 108 -14.52 7.42 2.47
C ARG A 108 -13.92 6.91 1.16
N PRO A 109 -14.46 5.83 0.59
CA PRO A 109 -14.07 5.35 -0.74
C PRO A 109 -14.35 6.40 -1.82
N CYS A 110 -13.42 6.54 -2.76
CA CYS A 110 -13.59 7.30 -4.01
C CYS A 110 -14.01 6.41 -5.18
N GLN A 111 -14.05 5.09 -4.95
CA GLN A 111 -14.43 4.08 -5.94
C GLN A 111 -15.49 3.15 -5.38
N GLU A 112 -16.41 2.73 -6.24
CA GLU A 112 -17.44 1.74 -5.95
C GLU A 112 -16.84 0.35 -5.76
N ILE A 113 -17.51 -0.46 -4.94
CA ILE A 113 -17.04 -1.82 -4.64
C ILE A 113 -17.30 -2.75 -5.83
N GLN A 114 -18.45 -2.61 -6.49
CA GLN A 114 -18.96 -3.53 -7.49
C GLN A 114 -18.11 -3.53 -8.77
N ASP A 115 -17.78 -2.35 -9.29
CA ASP A 115 -17.17 -2.20 -10.62
C ASP A 115 -15.91 -1.32 -10.62
N GLY A 116 -15.51 -0.77 -9.47
CA GLY A 116 -14.35 0.11 -9.36
C GLY A 116 -14.51 1.48 -10.01
N SER A 117 -15.72 1.80 -10.50
CA SER A 117 -16.07 3.12 -11.03
C SER A 117 -15.95 4.18 -9.93
N PHE A 118 -15.80 5.44 -10.31
CA PHE A 118 -15.69 6.50 -9.32
C PHE A 118 -17.06 6.87 -8.75
N VAL A 119 -17.12 7.01 -7.42
CA VAL A 119 -18.29 7.55 -6.73
C VAL A 119 -18.52 8.96 -7.23
N GLU A 120 -19.66 9.23 -7.87
CA GLU A 120 -19.86 10.49 -8.62
C GLU A 120 -19.75 11.74 -7.74
N SER A 121 -20.28 11.68 -6.52
CA SER A 121 -20.17 12.75 -5.52
C SER A 121 -18.84 12.80 -4.78
N HIS A 122 -17.93 11.85 -5.05
CA HIS A 122 -16.67 11.70 -4.33
C HIS A 122 -15.51 11.23 -5.21
N ARG A 123 -15.48 11.70 -6.47
CA ARG A 123 -14.46 11.35 -7.45
C ARG A 123 -13.08 11.76 -6.93
N PRO A 124 -12.01 10.98 -7.21
CA PRO A 124 -10.69 11.31 -6.70
C PRO A 124 -10.10 12.52 -7.42
N CYS A 125 -9.66 13.51 -6.66
CA CYS A 125 -8.74 14.57 -7.06
C CYS A 125 -7.36 14.25 -6.46
N ILE A 126 -6.28 14.54 -7.21
CA ILE A 126 -4.92 14.18 -6.82
C ILE A 126 -4.14 15.46 -6.50
N PHE A 127 -3.61 15.56 -5.30
CA PHE A 127 -2.69 16.63 -4.93
C PHE A 127 -1.33 16.44 -5.63
N PRO A 128 -0.53 17.51 -5.79
CA PRO A 128 0.84 17.40 -6.31
C PRO A 128 1.76 16.46 -5.51
N CYS A 129 1.45 16.20 -4.22
CA CYS A 129 2.16 15.23 -3.39
C CYS A 129 1.69 13.78 -3.56
N GLY A 130 0.77 13.51 -4.51
CA GLY A 130 0.25 12.17 -4.81
C GLY A 130 -0.96 11.74 -3.96
N HIS A 131 -1.29 12.48 -2.89
CA HIS A 131 -2.43 12.17 -2.04
C HIS A 131 -3.77 12.38 -2.74
N ILE A 132 -4.72 11.50 -2.42
CA ILE A 132 -6.06 11.48 -3.00
C ILE A 132 -7.03 12.20 -2.07
N ILE A 133 -7.79 13.15 -2.59
CA ILE A 133 -8.91 13.80 -1.91
C ILE A 133 -10.16 13.66 -2.76
N GLY A 134 -11.28 13.23 -2.16
CA GLY A 134 -12.54 13.14 -2.90
C GLY A 134 -13.09 14.52 -3.23
N SER A 135 -13.75 14.65 -4.37
CA SER A 135 -14.22 15.92 -4.94
C SER A 135 -15.03 16.75 -3.95
N SER A 136 -15.99 16.16 -3.23
CA SER A 136 -16.76 16.90 -2.22
C SER A 136 -15.89 17.48 -1.10
N CYS A 137 -14.88 16.73 -0.63
CA CYS A 137 -13.94 17.20 0.39
C CYS A 137 -12.99 18.28 -0.13
N TYR A 138 -12.66 18.22 -1.42
CA TYR A 138 -11.86 19.21 -2.11
C TYR A 138 -12.65 20.51 -2.30
N GLU A 139 -13.90 20.44 -2.74
CA GLU A 139 -14.81 21.58 -2.86
C GLU A 139 -14.99 22.30 -1.52
N ASP A 140 -15.24 21.56 -0.43
CA ASP A 140 -15.32 22.14 0.93
C ASP A 140 -14.05 22.90 1.33
N MET A 141 -12.89 22.37 0.94
CA MET A 141 -11.59 22.96 1.23
C MET A 141 -11.37 24.26 0.43
N ILE A 142 -11.77 24.28 -0.84
CA ILE A 142 -11.70 25.48 -1.69
C ILE A 142 -12.69 26.55 -1.22
N LEU A 143 -13.89 26.16 -0.78
CA LEU A 143 -14.86 27.08 -0.19
C LEU A 143 -14.27 27.72 1.07
N LEU A 144 -13.74 26.91 2.00
CA LEU A 144 -13.13 27.41 3.22
C LEU A 144 -11.99 28.40 2.94
N TYR A 145 -11.13 28.09 1.95
CA TYR A 145 -10.08 29.00 1.50
C TYR A 145 -10.63 30.33 1.00
N THR A 146 -11.62 30.29 0.11
CA THR A 146 -12.27 31.49 -0.44
C THR A 146 -12.89 32.37 0.65
N TYR A 147 -13.47 31.76 1.69
CA TYR A 147 -14.12 32.50 2.78
C TYR A 147 -13.16 33.06 3.83
N THR A 148 -12.02 32.39 4.05
CA THR A 148 -11.12 32.77 5.15
C THR A 148 -9.92 33.58 4.69
N GLU A 149 -9.52 33.49 3.41
CA GLU A 149 -8.26 34.05 2.90
C GLU A 149 -7.00 33.62 3.71
N LEU A 150 -7.13 32.62 4.59
CA LEU A 150 -6.09 32.21 5.52
C LEU A 150 -5.31 31.04 4.94
N GLN A 151 -4.19 31.37 4.29
CA GLN A 151 -3.18 30.45 3.75
C GLN A 151 -3.71 29.46 2.69
N SER A 152 -2.85 29.13 1.72
CA SER A 152 -3.21 28.13 0.70
C SER A 152 -3.54 26.79 1.38
N PRO A 153 -4.60 26.08 0.95
CA PRO A 153 -4.95 24.80 1.53
C PRO A 153 -3.80 23.81 1.42
N THR A 154 -3.48 23.16 2.53
CA THR A 154 -2.49 22.08 2.56
C THR A 154 -3.18 20.73 2.37
N CYS A 155 -2.43 19.76 1.85
CA CYS A 155 -2.87 18.37 1.91
C CYS A 155 -3.18 18.00 3.37
N PRO A 156 -4.38 17.49 3.68
CA PRO A 156 -4.75 17.09 5.03
C PRO A 156 -4.14 15.77 5.47
#